data_AF-R6XDG0-F1
#
_entry.id   AF-R6XDG0-F1
#
_cell.length_a   1.000
_cell.length_b   1.000
_cell.length_c   1.000
_cell.angle_alpha   90.00
_cell.angle_beta   90.00
_cell.angle_gamma   90.00
#
_symmetry.space_group_name_H-M   'P 1'
#
loop_
_entity.id
_entity.type
_entity.pdbx_description
1 polymer ?
#
loop_
_entity_poly.entity_id
_entity_poly.type
_entity_poly.pdbx_seq_one_letter_code
_entity_poly.pdbx_strand_id
1 'polypeptide(L)'
;MKNTTLLRAVAVIVLFALMTALAACDTNKIQGNNFLESIPDIPSANESSEVSDTSADPEPKPGQAHMPVIATTGNITAGHILVTGTCDEGATVKISGGKQEVTVKSLNGYFMAEVEMISTTVSVLEAVAYSDTLTESEVRSFDVTYDATAEKRVDGNGVTVGANSYLLFDSVMDDYLGKNLISQTELKAFKEFVNNKAANLKKKGGSYPATLVYVLIPDSVAIYPERLPENTDKTAYRNRYQYISEALSETNATLIDMTDVFLAHKDEQLIYQNTDSHLTEYGAYLVYQEICKVMETSFPDAKARDLNSEFTATTSEVLGGDLAYYAGINREVITETVTRYTPKFSLRTGKWENSELNISDVKKYAEDGDARLVSGTNEAAARIIFKTGRDKLPCALIYRDANSLPMFDALAERFNNVMFGKVGDFTVNMTDAQRYSSSGKTSVDYIFVMVSENNIESILK
;
A
#
# COMPACT_ATOMS: atom_id res chain seq x y z
N MET A 1 17.24 11.67 -83.20
CA MET A 1 15.81 11.40 -82.88
C MET A 1 15.72 11.29 -81.37
N LYS A 2 15.54 12.41 -80.66
CA LYS A 2 14.26 12.91 -80.11
C LYS A 2 13.60 11.97 -79.08
N ASN A 3 13.69 12.40 -77.82
CA ASN A 3 12.74 12.30 -76.70
C ASN A 3 11.63 11.23 -76.79
N THR A 4 11.56 10.37 -75.77
CA THR A 4 10.71 10.65 -74.59
C THR A 4 11.12 9.80 -73.41
N THR A 5 11.82 10.47 -72.51
CA THR A 5 12.11 10.13 -71.12
C THR A 5 10.98 10.73 -70.27
N LEU A 6 9.99 9.93 -69.85
CA LEU A 6 9.08 10.23 -68.74
C LEU A 6 8.27 8.95 -68.47
N LEU A 7 8.02 8.62 -67.21
CA LEU A 7 7.50 7.33 -66.71
C LEU A 7 8.53 6.19 -66.62
N ARG A 8 9.54 6.36 -65.75
CA ARG A 8 10.04 5.28 -64.85
C ARG A 8 11.07 5.77 -63.81
N ALA A 9 10.97 7.03 -63.38
CA ALA A 9 11.91 7.66 -62.45
C ALA A 9 11.25 8.37 -61.25
N VAL A 10 10.07 7.91 -60.80
CA VAL A 10 9.36 8.53 -59.65
C VAL A 10 9.03 7.55 -58.51
N ALA A 11 9.29 6.25 -58.63
CA ALA A 11 8.83 5.29 -57.61
C ALA A 11 9.88 4.73 -56.65
N VAL A 12 11.15 5.18 -56.69
CA VAL A 12 12.22 4.54 -55.86
C VAL A 12 13.07 5.54 -55.06
N ILE A 13 12.74 6.84 -55.08
CA ILE A 13 13.43 7.86 -54.26
C ILE A 13 12.43 8.55 -53.32
N VAL A 14 11.76 7.76 -52.48
CA VAL A 14 11.03 8.26 -51.29
C VAL A 14 11.31 7.42 -50.03
N LEU A 15 11.95 6.25 -50.13
CA LEU A 15 12.13 5.39 -48.96
C LEU A 15 13.52 5.39 -48.30
N PHE A 16 14.45 6.24 -48.74
CA PHE A 16 15.84 6.25 -48.22
C PHE A 16 16.39 7.68 -47.99
N ALA A 17 15.57 8.56 -47.43
CA ALA A 17 16.01 9.88 -46.97
C ALA A 17 15.34 10.31 -45.64
N LEU A 18 15.15 9.37 -44.71
CA LEU A 18 14.58 9.65 -43.38
C LEU A 18 15.35 8.98 -42.22
N MET A 19 16.61 8.64 -42.43
CA MET A 19 17.53 8.25 -41.36
C MET A 19 18.82 9.04 -41.52
N THR A 20 18.85 10.26 -40.99
CA THR A 20 19.96 10.88 -40.24
C THR A 20 19.71 12.39 -40.12
N ALA A 21 19.95 12.91 -38.91
CA ALA A 21 19.96 14.31 -38.51
C ALA A 21 18.60 15.03 -38.35
N LEU A 22 18.07 14.96 -37.13
CA LEU A 22 17.60 16.15 -36.39
C LEU A 22 17.71 15.87 -34.90
N ALA A 23 18.92 16.11 -34.38
CA ALA A 23 19.10 16.58 -33.02
C ALA A 23 18.82 18.08 -33.05
N ALA A 24 17.69 18.51 -32.51
CA ALA A 24 17.48 19.83 -31.91
C ALA A 24 16.03 19.92 -31.41
N CYS A 25 15.90 20.15 -30.10
CA CYS A 25 14.77 20.75 -29.40
C CYS A 25 13.37 20.36 -29.89
N ASP A 26 12.75 19.44 -29.16
CA ASP A 26 11.30 19.55 -28.94
C ASP A 26 11.02 19.27 -27.46
N THR A 27 10.99 20.36 -26.70
CA THR A 27 10.41 20.45 -25.36
C THR A 27 8.90 20.32 -25.49
N ASN A 28 8.41 19.13 -25.83
CA ASN A 28 7.01 18.81 -25.63
C ASN A 28 6.85 18.22 -24.24
N LYS A 29 6.20 19.02 -23.40
CA LYS A 29 5.67 18.68 -22.08
C LYS A 29 5.10 17.28 -22.11
N ILE A 30 5.85 16.32 -21.60
CA ILE A 30 5.28 15.05 -21.14
C ILE A 30 4.52 15.44 -19.88
N GLN A 31 3.19 15.51 -19.98
CA GLN A 31 2.35 15.58 -18.79
C GLN A 31 2.67 14.34 -17.96
N GLY A 32 3.35 14.57 -16.83
CA GLY A 32 3.61 13.56 -15.84
C GLY A 32 2.27 13.13 -15.27
N ASN A 33 1.96 11.85 -15.40
CA ASN A 33 0.83 11.24 -14.71
C ASN A 33 1.14 11.29 -13.21
N ASN A 34 0.62 12.30 -12.52
CA ASN A 34 0.48 12.27 -11.08
C ASN A 34 -0.27 11.00 -10.72
N PHE A 35 0.22 10.19 -9.77
CA PHE A 35 -0.48 8.98 -9.30
C PHE A 35 -1.94 9.29 -8.87
N LEU A 36 -2.21 10.54 -8.47
CA LEU A 36 -3.53 11.06 -8.12
C LEU A 36 -4.34 11.65 -9.29
N GLU A 37 -3.73 12.08 -10.41
CA GLU A 37 -4.48 12.51 -11.62
C GLU A 37 -4.56 11.41 -12.69
N SER A 38 -3.80 10.31 -12.53
CA SER A 38 -3.92 9.11 -13.36
C SER A 38 -4.88 8.07 -12.79
N ILE A 39 -5.43 8.32 -11.61
CA ILE A 39 -6.69 7.72 -11.19
C ILE A 39 -7.73 8.54 -11.94
N PRO A 40 -8.50 7.97 -12.87
CA PRO A 40 -9.57 8.74 -13.49
C PRO A 40 -10.47 9.28 -12.38
N ASP A 41 -11.05 10.46 -12.54
CA ASP A 41 -12.29 10.78 -11.82
C ASP A 41 -13.31 9.72 -12.27
N ILE A 42 -13.36 8.61 -11.52
CA ILE A 42 -14.31 7.54 -11.72
C ILE A 42 -15.47 7.87 -10.78
N PRO A 43 -16.72 7.87 -11.28
CA PRO A 43 -17.90 8.09 -10.45
C PRO A 43 -17.82 7.21 -9.21
N SER A 44 -18.27 7.71 -8.05
CA SER A 44 -18.39 6.89 -6.84
C SER A 44 -19.00 5.54 -7.22
N ALA A 45 -18.41 4.46 -6.71
CA ALA A 45 -19.04 3.15 -6.82
C ALA A 45 -20.38 3.24 -6.08
N ASN A 46 -21.46 3.33 -6.85
CA ASN A 46 -22.84 3.59 -6.45
C ASN A 46 -23.07 4.92 -5.72
N GLU A 47 -24.27 5.47 -5.88
CA GLU A 47 -24.73 6.64 -5.15
C GLU A 47 -24.74 6.30 -3.65
N SER A 48 -23.69 6.69 -2.93
CA SER A 48 -23.75 6.75 -1.48
C SER A 48 -24.70 7.87 -1.11
N SER A 49 -25.82 7.52 -0.49
CA SER A 49 -26.75 8.52 0.04
C SER A 49 -26.22 9.00 1.37
N GLU A 50 -25.80 10.27 1.44
CA GLU A 50 -25.65 10.95 2.73
C GLU A 50 -27.03 10.98 3.41
N VAL A 51 -27.11 10.43 4.61
CA VAL A 51 -28.35 10.43 5.38
C VAL A 51 -28.45 11.79 6.08
N SER A 52 -29.22 12.70 5.50
CA SER A 52 -29.47 14.01 6.12
C SER A 52 -30.57 13.88 7.18
N ASP A 53 -30.20 13.66 8.44
CA ASP A 53 -31.12 13.84 9.56
C ASP A 53 -31.04 15.29 10.06
N THR A 54 -32.15 16.01 9.98
CA THR A 54 -32.22 17.45 10.37
C THR A 54 -32.80 17.64 11.77
N SER A 55 -33.09 16.56 12.48
CA SER A 55 -33.54 16.59 13.87
C SER A 55 -32.37 16.34 14.81
N ALA A 56 -32.26 17.15 15.87
CA ALA A 56 -31.26 16.90 16.91
C ALA A 56 -31.64 15.62 17.67
N ASP A 57 -30.70 14.69 17.74
CA ASP A 57 -30.91 13.44 18.47
C ASP A 57 -31.19 13.72 19.96
N PRO A 58 -32.05 12.92 20.61
CA PRO A 58 -32.28 13.04 22.04
C PRO A 58 -30.99 12.78 22.81
N GLU A 59 -30.69 13.66 23.76
CA GLU A 59 -29.59 13.47 24.71
C GLU A 59 -29.78 12.14 25.48
N PRO A 60 -28.73 11.31 25.60
CA PRO A 60 -28.84 10.04 26.30
C PRO A 60 -29.10 10.25 27.80
N LYS A 61 -29.82 9.29 28.40
CA LYS A 61 -29.99 9.26 29.85
C LYS A 61 -28.64 8.97 30.53
N PRO A 62 -28.42 9.41 31.79
CA PRO A 62 -27.20 9.07 32.51
C PRO A 62 -26.94 7.55 32.53
N GLY A 63 -25.77 7.12 32.04
CA GLY A 63 -25.38 5.70 31.93
C GLY A 63 -25.89 4.98 30.69
N GLN A 64 -26.54 5.69 29.75
CA GLN A 64 -26.97 5.17 28.45
C GLN A 64 -25.99 5.59 27.36
N ALA A 65 -25.78 4.73 26.37
CA ALA A 65 -25.00 5.08 25.18
C ALA A 65 -25.73 6.11 24.31
N HIS A 66 -24.96 6.94 23.60
CA HIS A 66 -25.47 7.78 22.54
C HIS A 66 -26.01 6.90 21.41
N MET A 67 -27.08 7.37 20.79
CA MET A 67 -27.64 6.71 19.63
C MET A 67 -26.65 6.76 18.46
N PRO A 68 -26.49 5.67 17.68
CA PRO A 68 -25.64 5.70 16.50
C PRO A 68 -26.11 6.75 15.49
N VAL A 69 -25.19 7.57 15.01
CA VAL A 69 -25.43 8.52 13.92
C VAL A 69 -25.04 7.84 12.61
N ILE A 70 -25.97 7.72 11.67
CA ILE A 70 -25.72 7.09 10.37
C ILE A 70 -25.18 8.15 9.41
N ALA A 71 -23.98 7.94 8.88
CA ALA A 71 -23.34 8.88 7.97
C ALA A 71 -23.54 8.48 6.51
N THR A 72 -23.36 7.20 6.18
CA THR A 72 -23.46 6.72 4.81
C THR A 72 -23.99 5.31 4.76
N THR A 73 -24.90 5.07 3.81
CA THR A 73 -25.33 3.73 3.40
C THR A 73 -25.05 3.53 1.90
N GLY A 74 -24.54 2.36 1.50
CA GLY A 74 -24.25 2.06 0.09
C GLY A 74 -24.32 0.57 -0.21
N ASN A 75 -24.67 0.19 -1.44
CA ASN A 75 -24.69 -1.21 -1.85
C ASN A 75 -23.28 -1.65 -2.31
N ILE A 76 -22.68 -2.63 -1.64
CA ILE A 76 -21.40 -3.26 -2.03
C ILE A 76 -21.65 -4.23 -3.20
N THR A 77 -22.70 -5.03 -3.07
CA THR A 77 -23.25 -5.91 -4.11
C THR A 77 -24.77 -5.90 -4.00
N ALA A 78 -25.45 -6.48 -5.00
CA ALA A 78 -26.88 -6.74 -4.92
C ALA A 78 -27.23 -7.53 -3.64
N GLY A 79 -27.82 -6.85 -2.66
CA GLY A 79 -28.26 -7.43 -1.39
C GLY A 79 -27.29 -7.30 -0.22
N HIS A 80 -26.13 -6.65 -0.38
CA HIS A 80 -25.20 -6.36 0.71
C HIS A 80 -25.01 -4.85 0.87
N ILE A 81 -25.41 -4.33 2.03
CA ILE A 81 -25.38 -2.91 2.35
C ILE A 81 -24.24 -2.61 3.30
N LEU A 82 -23.35 -1.70 2.92
CA LEU A 82 -22.42 -1.03 3.80
C LEU A 82 -23.16 0.05 4.59
N VAL A 83 -23.07 -0.02 5.92
CA VAL A 83 -23.58 1.01 6.83
C VAL A 83 -22.40 1.57 7.60
N THR A 84 -22.26 2.89 7.60
CA THR A 84 -21.19 3.60 8.31
C THR A 84 -21.76 4.76 9.11
N GLY A 85 -21.08 5.12 10.18
CA GLY A 85 -21.56 6.15 11.09
C GLY A 85 -20.64 6.36 12.27
N THR A 86 -21.13 7.12 13.25
CA THR A 86 -20.43 7.38 14.50
C THR A 86 -21.24 6.95 15.71
N CYS A 87 -20.55 6.59 16.79
CA CYS A 87 -21.14 6.37 18.10
C CYS A 87 -20.09 6.62 19.19
N ASP A 88 -20.42 6.27 20.44
CA ASP A 88 -19.45 6.29 21.53
C ASP A 88 -18.22 5.43 21.19
N GLU A 89 -17.02 5.96 21.45
CA GLU A 89 -15.77 5.24 21.19
C GLU A 89 -15.71 3.93 21.99
N GLY A 90 -15.35 2.85 21.31
CA GLY A 90 -15.29 1.51 21.88
C GLY A 90 -16.65 0.85 22.16
N ALA A 91 -17.77 1.52 21.85
CA ALA A 91 -19.09 0.88 21.93
C ALA A 91 -19.25 -0.20 20.85
N THR A 92 -20.17 -1.13 21.08
CA THR A 92 -20.64 -2.08 20.07
C THR A 92 -21.93 -1.55 19.48
N VAL A 93 -21.97 -1.47 18.15
CA VAL A 93 -23.16 -1.18 17.37
C VAL A 93 -23.76 -2.49 16.91
N LYS A 94 -25.05 -2.69 17.20
CA LYS A 94 -25.85 -3.81 16.71
C LYS A 94 -26.83 -3.27 15.67
N ILE A 95 -26.80 -3.85 14.48
CA ILE A 95 -27.70 -3.52 13.37
C ILE A 95 -28.64 -4.71 13.11
N SER A 96 -29.93 -4.43 13.09
CA SER A 96 -31.02 -5.40 12.89
C SER A 96 -31.89 -4.99 11.68
N GLY A 97 -32.70 -5.93 11.19
CA GLY A 97 -33.54 -5.75 9.99
C GLY A 97 -32.98 -6.38 8.72
N GLY A 98 -31.71 -6.78 8.73
CA GLY A 98 -31.11 -7.67 7.72
C GLY A 98 -31.51 -9.13 7.90
N LYS A 99 -30.90 -10.00 7.09
CA LYS A 99 -31.05 -11.46 7.18
C LYS A 99 -30.54 -12.02 8.51
N GLN A 100 -29.51 -11.39 9.07
CA GLN A 100 -28.97 -11.65 10.40
C GLN A 100 -28.67 -10.33 11.10
N GLU A 101 -28.63 -10.36 12.43
CA GLU A 101 -28.10 -9.25 13.22
C GLU A 101 -26.59 -9.17 13.03
N VAL A 102 -26.09 -7.95 12.88
CA VAL A 102 -24.65 -7.68 12.71
C VAL A 102 -24.18 -6.83 13.87
N THR A 103 -23.07 -7.23 14.50
CA THR A 103 -22.44 -6.46 15.57
C THR A 103 -21.04 -6.04 15.19
N VAL A 104 -20.73 -4.76 15.34
CA VAL A 104 -19.38 -4.21 15.09
C VAL A 104 -18.95 -3.32 16.23
N LYS A 105 -17.67 -3.37 16.59
CA LYS A 105 -17.08 -2.41 17.52
C LYS A 105 -16.78 -1.09 16.82
N SER A 106 -17.01 0.00 17.55
CA SER A 106 -16.54 1.32 17.18
C SER A 106 -15.05 1.45 17.43
N LEU A 107 -14.37 2.13 16.50
CA LEU A 107 -12.96 2.49 16.57
C LEU A 107 -12.84 3.97 16.21
N ASN A 108 -12.09 4.75 16.98
CA ASN A 108 -12.02 6.21 16.85
C ASN A 108 -13.41 6.90 16.74
N GLY A 109 -14.43 6.36 17.41
CA GLY A 109 -15.79 6.88 17.41
C GLY A 109 -16.60 6.60 16.15
N TYR A 110 -16.03 5.94 15.13
CA TYR A 110 -16.77 5.50 13.95
C TYR A 110 -17.10 4.01 13.99
N PHE A 111 -18.06 3.58 13.18
CA PHE A 111 -18.32 2.17 12.91
C PHE A 111 -18.57 1.91 11.42
N MET A 112 -18.26 0.69 10.97
CA MET A 112 -18.58 0.20 9.63
C MET A 112 -19.08 -1.24 9.72
N ALA A 113 -20.21 -1.52 9.10
CA ALA A 113 -20.84 -2.82 9.10
C ALA A 113 -21.37 -3.18 7.70
N GLU A 114 -21.25 -4.46 7.35
CA GLU A 114 -21.91 -5.02 6.17
C GLU A 114 -23.15 -5.79 6.60
N VAL A 115 -24.31 -5.46 6.02
CA VAL A 115 -25.61 -6.07 6.31
C VAL A 115 -26.13 -6.78 5.07
N GLU A 116 -26.31 -8.10 5.16
CA GLU A 116 -27.01 -8.88 4.13
C GLU A 116 -28.52 -8.64 4.25
N MET A 117 -29.17 -8.25 3.16
CA MET A 117 -30.61 -7.94 3.13
C MET A 117 -31.46 -9.22 3.13
N ILE A 118 -32.52 -9.25 3.93
CA ILE A 118 -33.46 -10.38 3.95
C ILE A 118 -34.35 -10.44 2.70
N SER A 119 -34.66 -9.28 2.10
CA SER A 119 -35.36 -9.17 0.83
C SER A 119 -35.08 -7.82 0.16
N THR A 120 -35.39 -7.72 -1.14
CA THR A 120 -35.29 -6.47 -1.91
C THR A 120 -36.33 -5.42 -1.53
N THR A 121 -37.28 -5.75 -0.64
CA THR A 121 -38.35 -4.86 -0.18
C THR A 121 -38.04 -4.25 1.19
N VAL A 122 -37.01 -4.73 1.90
CA VAL A 122 -36.56 -4.07 3.12
C VAL A 122 -35.94 -2.74 2.76
N SER A 123 -36.46 -1.70 3.40
CA SER A 123 -36.06 -0.31 3.19
C SER A 123 -35.69 0.39 4.49
N VAL A 124 -35.80 -0.28 5.64
CA VAL A 124 -35.50 0.28 6.96
C VAL A 124 -34.65 -0.73 7.72
N LEU A 125 -33.53 -0.25 8.27
CA LEU A 125 -32.70 -0.97 9.24
C LEU A 125 -32.76 -0.23 10.58
N GLU A 126 -32.40 -0.94 11.65
CA GLU A 126 -32.34 -0.38 12.99
C GLU A 126 -30.96 -0.59 13.60
N ALA A 127 -30.43 0.43 14.29
CA ALA A 127 -29.17 0.38 14.99
C ALA A 127 -29.30 0.82 16.45
N VAL A 128 -28.56 0.16 17.33
CA VAL A 128 -28.37 0.56 18.74
C VAL A 128 -26.89 0.44 19.10
N ALA A 129 -26.42 1.30 20.01
CA ALA A 129 -25.09 1.21 20.60
C ALA A 129 -25.16 0.80 22.08
N TYR A 130 -24.16 0.06 22.55
CA TYR A 130 -23.99 -0.30 23.96
C TYR A 130 -22.53 -0.60 24.27
N SER A 131 -22.14 -0.64 25.55
CA SER A 131 -20.81 -1.07 25.96
C SER A 131 -20.86 -1.78 27.32
N ASP A 132 -19.73 -2.26 27.81
CA ASP A 132 -19.64 -2.84 29.16
C ASP A 132 -19.99 -1.83 30.27
N THR A 133 -19.94 -0.54 29.97
CA THR A 133 -20.19 0.56 30.92
C THR A 133 -21.46 1.35 30.66
N LEU A 134 -22.08 1.18 29.48
CA LEU A 134 -23.25 1.93 29.05
C LEU A 134 -24.36 0.98 28.63
N THR A 135 -25.58 1.23 29.13
CA THR A 135 -26.76 0.51 28.67
C THR A 135 -27.10 0.88 27.23
N GLU A 136 -27.87 0.01 26.56
CA GLU A 136 -28.31 0.20 25.17
C GLU A 136 -28.94 1.58 24.92
N SER A 137 -28.53 2.21 23.82
CA SER A 137 -29.05 3.50 23.35
C SER A 137 -30.53 3.41 22.99
N GLU A 138 -31.15 4.56 22.69
CA GLU A 138 -32.40 4.54 21.94
C GLU A 138 -32.17 3.99 20.52
N VAL A 139 -33.22 3.45 19.90
CA VAL A 139 -33.14 2.82 18.57
C VAL A 139 -33.04 3.89 17.50
N ARG A 140 -32.03 3.78 16.63
CA ARG A 140 -31.92 4.54 15.39
C ARG A 140 -32.55 3.73 14.25
N SER A 141 -33.69 4.16 13.73
CA SER A 141 -34.22 3.64 12.46
C SER A 141 -33.72 4.51 11.31
N PHE A 142 -33.27 3.88 10.22
CA PHE A 142 -32.76 4.58 9.05
C PHE A 142 -33.10 3.86 7.75
N ASP A 143 -33.29 4.64 6.70
CA ASP A 143 -33.67 4.10 5.40
C ASP A 143 -32.46 3.54 4.64
N VAL A 144 -32.67 2.45 3.91
CA VAL A 144 -31.72 1.87 2.96
C VAL A 144 -32.40 1.63 1.63
N THR A 145 -31.67 1.81 0.54
CA THR A 145 -32.18 1.55 -0.82
C THR A 145 -31.48 0.33 -1.39
N TYR A 146 -32.26 -0.66 -1.84
CA TYR A 146 -31.74 -1.81 -2.56
C TYR A 146 -31.38 -1.42 -4.01
N ASP A 147 -30.14 -1.71 -4.41
CA ASP A 147 -29.69 -1.56 -5.79
C ASP A 147 -29.37 -2.93 -6.41
N ALA A 148 -30.21 -3.35 -7.37
CA ALA A 148 -30.04 -4.60 -8.10
C ALA A 148 -28.81 -4.62 -9.02
N THR A 149 -28.27 -3.45 -9.35
CA THR A 149 -27.14 -3.28 -10.27
C THR A 149 -25.81 -3.11 -9.55
N ALA A 150 -25.82 -3.10 -8.22
CA ALA A 150 -24.62 -3.00 -7.43
C ALA A 150 -23.72 -4.23 -7.60
N GLU A 151 -22.48 -3.98 -8.02
CA GLU A 151 -21.45 -4.99 -8.21
C GLU A 151 -20.16 -4.55 -7.51
N LYS A 152 -19.37 -5.52 -7.04
CA LYS A 152 -18.03 -5.23 -6.55
C LYS A 152 -17.17 -4.64 -7.66
N ARG A 153 -16.18 -3.83 -7.26
CA ARG A 153 -15.20 -3.27 -8.19
C ARG A 153 -14.44 -4.39 -8.91
N VAL A 154 -14.26 -4.23 -10.21
CA VAL A 154 -13.52 -5.17 -11.08
C VAL A 154 -12.13 -4.66 -11.49
N ASP A 155 -11.73 -3.48 -11.01
CA ASP A 155 -10.45 -2.84 -11.31
C ASP A 155 -9.30 -3.31 -10.40
N GLY A 156 -9.55 -4.32 -9.56
CA GLY A 156 -8.60 -4.86 -8.59
C GLY A 156 -8.59 -4.12 -7.24
N ASN A 157 -9.39 -3.06 -7.07
CA ASN A 157 -9.47 -2.29 -5.83
C ASN A 157 -10.74 -2.60 -5.01
N GLY A 158 -11.33 -3.79 -5.19
CA GLY A 158 -12.50 -4.22 -4.41
C GLY A 158 -12.17 -4.29 -2.92
N VAL A 159 -13.11 -3.83 -2.08
CA VAL A 159 -12.96 -3.76 -0.63
C VAL A 159 -13.96 -4.70 0.05
N THR A 160 -13.49 -5.42 1.04
CA THR A 160 -14.27 -6.24 1.97
C THR A 160 -14.33 -5.53 3.33
N VAL A 161 -15.53 -5.52 3.93
CA VAL A 161 -15.73 -5.05 5.31
C VAL A 161 -15.37 -6.20 6.24
N GLY A 162 -14.31 -6.01 7.02
CA GLY A 162 -13.88 -6.94 8.06
C GLY A 162 -14.72 -6.85 9.32
N ALA A 163 -14.40 -7.69 10.31
CA ALA A 163 -14.96 -7.53 11.66
C ALA A 163 -14.52 -6.18 12.27
N ASN A 164 -15.24 -5.69 13.28
CA ASN A 164 -14.83 -4.55 14.11
C ASN A 164 -14.44 -3.27 13.34
N SER A 165 -15.17 -2.92 12.27
CA SER A 165 -14.93 -1.68 11.51
C SER A 165 -13.52 -1.61 10.88
N TYR A 166 -13.02 -2.74 10.41
CA TYR A 166 -11.80 -2.84 9.60
C TYR A 166 -12.16 -3.00 8.11
N LEU A 167 -11.30 -2.52 7.23
CA LEU A 167 -11.39 -2.74 5.79
C LEU A 167 -10.20 -3.57 5.29
N LEU A 168 -10.43 -4.34 4.23
CA LEU A 168 -9.42 -5.18 3.58
C LEU A 168 -9.65 -5.12 2.06
N PHE A 169 -8.60 -5.23 1.26
CA PHE A 169 -8.82 -5.52 -0.16
C PHE A 169 -9.35 -6.95 -0.34
N ASP A 170 -10.15 -7.16 -1.38
CA ASP A 170 -10.63 -8.49 -1.77
C ASP A 170 -9.46 -9.43 -2.11
N SER A 171 -8.36 -8.90 -2.65
CA SER A 171 -7.15 -9.68 -2.93
C SER A 171 -6.52 -10.26 -1.66
N VAL A 172 -6.54 -9.52 -0.54
CA VAL A 172 -6.06 -10.00 0.77
C VAL A 172 -6.91 -11.18 1.25
N MET A 173 -8.22 -11.15 1.00
CA MET A 173 -9.10 -12.29 1.30
C MET A 173 -8.77 -13.49 0.40
N ASP A 174 -8.47 -13.26 -0.87
CA ASP A 174 -8.09 -14.33 -1.80
C ASP A 174 -6.74 -14.97 -1.45
N ASP A 175 -5.75 -14.19 -1.01
CA ASP A 175 -4.48 -14.68 -0.46
C ASP A 175 -4.70 -15.50 0.82
N TYR A 176 -5.51 -15.00 1.76
CA TYR A 176 -5.83 -15.69 3.02
C TYR A 176 -6.56 -17.01 2.79
N LEU A 177 -7.56 -17.00 1.90
CA LEU A 177 -8.34 -18.17 1.52
C LEU A 177 -7.59 -19.08 0.53
N GLY A 178 -6.33 -18.79 0.18
CA GLY A 178 -5.54 -19.61 -0.73
C GLY A 178 -6.22 -19.84 -2.08
N LYS A 179 -6.89 -18.83 -2.64
CA LYS A 179 -7.49 -18.93 -3.99
C LYS A 179 -6.46 -18.79 -5.11
N ASN A 180 -5.24 -18.38 -4.76
CA ASN A 180 -4.16 -18.06 -5.68
C ASN A 180 -2.87 -18.85 -5.39
N LEU A 181 -3.03 -20.12 -4.96
CA LEU A 181 -1.89 -21.00 -4.66
C LEU A 181 -0.95 -21.16 -5.86
N ILE A 182 0.32 -21.36 -5.53
CA ILE A 182 1.38 -21.63 -6.51
C ILE A 182 1.58 -23.13 -6.69
N SER A 183 1.77 -23.57 -7.94
CA SER A 183 2.07 -24.97 -8.24
C SER A 183 3.55 -25.32 -7.93
N GLN A 184 3.84 -26.61 -7.73
CA GLN A 184 5.22 -27.08 -7.55
C GLN A 184 6.14 -26.78 -8.74
N THR A 185 5.58 -26.78 -9.96
CA THR A 185 6.33 -26.42 -11.18
C THR A 185 6.72 -24.95 -11.17
N GLU A 186 5.79 -24.05 -10.83
CA GLU A 186 6.06 -22.62 -10.71
C GLU A 186 7.04 -22.34 -9.58
N LEU A 187 6.88 -23.00 -8.43
CA LEU A 187 7.79 -22.86 -7.29
C LEU A 187 9.22 -23.26 -7.65
N LYS A 188 9.38 -24.38 -8.39
CA LYS A 188 10.69 -24.80 -8.89
C LYS A 188 11.28 -23.78 -9.87
N ALA A 189 10.48 -23.30 -10.82
CA ALA A 189 10.92 -22.30 -11.80
C ALA A 189 11.34 -20.99 -11.11
N PHE A 190 10.60 -20.56 -10.09
CA PHE A 190 10.93 -19.40 -9.29
C PHE A 190 12.26 -19.55 -8.54
N LYS A 191 12.51 -20.70 -7.88
CA LYS A 191 13.81 -20.97 -7.24
C LYS A 191 14.96 -20.94 -8.23
N GLU A 192 14.79 -21.54 -9.41
CA GLU A 192 15.80 -21.52 -10.48
C GLU A 192 16.05 -20.09 -10.98
N PHE A 193 14.98 -19.30 -11.17
CA PHE A 193 15.07 -17.90 -11.56
C PHE A 193 15.86 -17.06 -10.55
N VAL A 194 15.54 -17.16 -9.25
CA VAL A 194 16.24 -16.42 -8.19
C VAL A 194 17.71 -16.83 -8.12
N ASN A 195 18.01 -18.13 -8.17
CA ASN A 195 19.39 -18.62 -8.15
C ASN A 195 20.20 -18.16 -9.38
N ASN A 196 19.60 -18.19 -10.57
CA ASN A 196 20.22 -17.69 -11.78
C ASN A 196 20.47 -16.19 -11.70
N LYS A 197 19.53 -15.42 -11.14
CA LYS A 197 19.68 -13.98 -10.90
C LYS A 197 20.85 -13.70 -9.94
N ALA A 198 20.90 -14.38 -8.79
CA ALA A 198 22.00 -14.25 -7.83
C ALA A 198 23.37 -14.63 -8.44
N ALA A 199 23.44 -15.71 -9.21
CA ALA A 199 24.66 -16.12 -9.91
C ALA A 199 25.12 -15.08 -10.95
N ASN A 200 24.18 -14.50 -11.70
CA ASN A 200 24.47 -13.45 -12.67
C ASN A 200 24.98 -12.16 -12.01
N LEU A 201 24.41 -11.78 -10.87
CA LEU A 201 24.88 -10.64 -10.08
C LEU A 201 26.31 -10.87 -9.57
N LYS A 202 26.59 -12.08 -9.07
CA LYS A 202 27.92 -12.48 -8.64
C LYS A 202 28.94 -12.38 -9.78
N LYS A 203 28.58 -12.89 -10.97
CA LYS A 203 29.44 -12.83 -12.16
C LYS A 203 29.73 -11.40 -12.62
N LYS A 204 28.72 -10.51 -12.61
CA LYS A 204 28.85 -9.12 -13.10
C LYS A 204 29.57 -8.19 -12.12
N GLY A 205 29.37 -8.39 -10.81
CA GLY A 205 30.05 -7.59 -9.78
C GLY A 205 31.52 -7.95 -9.57
N GLY A 206 31.98 -9.09 -10.08
CA GLY A 206 33.39 -9.51 -10.01
C GLY A 206 33.87 -9.61 -8.55
N SER A 207 34.86 -8.79 -8.18
CA SER A 207 35.39 -8.73 -6.82
C SER A 207 34.41 -8.12 -5.80
N TYR A 208 33.36 -7.44 -6.27
CA TYR A 208 32.35 -6.77 -5.43
C TYR A 208 30.94 -7.15 -5.91
N PRO A 209 30.51 -8.41 -5.70
CA PRO A 209 29.20 -8.87 -6.12
C PRO A 209 28.09 -8.23 -5.30
N ALA A 210 26.99 -7.83 -5.97
CA ALA A 210 25.81 -7.36 -5.28
C ALA A 210 25.13 -8.48 -4.49
N THR A 211 24.64 -8.17 -3.30
CA THR A 211 23.78 -9.08 -2.52
C THR A 211 22.33 -8.90 -2.95
N LEU A 212 21.68 -9.98 -3.39
CA LEU A 212 20.25 -10.00 -3.70
C LEU A 212 19.47 -10.29 -2.42
N VAL A 213 18.59 -9.38 -2.03
CA VAL A 213 17.78 -9.46 -0.81
C VAL A 213 16.31 -9.40 -1.19
N TYR A 214 15.53 -10.38 -0.77
CA TYR A 214 14.07 -10.33 -0.82
C TYR A 214 13.54 -9.94 0.55
N VAL A 215 12.66 -8.95 0.59
CA VAL A 215 11.95 -8.52 1.79
C VAL A 215 10.48 -8.82 1.56
N LEU A 216 9.97 -9.82 2.25
CA LEU A 216 8.57 -10.22 2.18
C LEU A 216 7.79 -9.54 3.31
N ILE A 217 6.69 -8.88 2.94
CA ILE A 217 5.81 -8.16 3.85
C ILE A 217 4.45 -8.90 3.85
N PRO A 218 4.04 -9.54 4.95
CA PRO A 218 2.78 -10.29 4.98
C PRO A 218 1.58 -9.33 4.94
N ASP A 219 0.41 -9.79 4.50
CA ASP A 219 -0.79 -8.95 4.55
C ASP A 219 -1.32 -8.77 5.97
N SER A 220 -2.16 -7.75 6.17
CA SER A 220 -2.68 -7.36 7.49
C SER A 220 -3.39 -8.51 8.23
N VAL A 221 -4.11 -9.39 7.51
CA VAL A 221 -4.84 -10.53 8.08
C VAL A 221 -3.93 -11.67 8.57
N ALA A 222 -2.67 -11.71 8.12
CA ALA A 222 -1.68 -12.63 8.69
C ALA A 222 -1.23 -12.18 10.09
N ILE A 223 -1.28 -10.87 10.36
CA ILE A 223 -0.89 -10.26 11.64
C ILE A 223 -2.10 -10.09 12.58
N TYR A 224 -3.25 -9.76 11.99
CA TYR A 224 -4.51 -9.50 12.69
C TYR A 224 -5.65 -10.37 12.12
N PRO A 225 -5.63 -11.69 12.32
CA PRO A 225 -6.72 -12.57 11.88
C PRO A 225 -8.09 -12.19 12.48
N GLU A 226 -8.10 -11.52 13.63
CA GLU A 226 -9.28 -10.94 14.27
C GLU A 226 -10.00 -9.85 13.45
N ARG A 227 -9.38 -9.34 12.38
CA ARG A 227 -9.99 -8.37 11.45
C ARG A 227 -10.84 -9.02 10.37
N LEU A 228 -10.76 -10.34 10.20
CA LEU A 228 -11.53 -11.05 9.19
C LEU A 228 -13.03 -10.99 9.49
N PRO A 229 -13.89 -11.02 8.45
CA PRO A 229 -15.32 -11.19 8.66
C PRO A 229 -15.62 -12.44 9.49
N GLU A 230 -16.70 -12.41 10.27
CA GLU A 230 -17.14 -13.59 11.03
C GLU A 230 -17.36 -14.79 10.10
N ASN A 231 -17.07 -16.00 10.59
CA ASN A 231 -17.15 -17.25 9.84
C ASN A 231 -16.22 -17.35 8.61
N THR A 232 -15.14 -16.56 8.58
CA THR A 232 -14.07 -16.75 7.58
C THR A 232 -13.18 -17.92 7.98
N ASP A 233 -13.45 -19.10 7.40
CA ASP A 233 -12.59 -20.27 7.58
C ASP A 233 -11.45 -20.31 6.57
N LYS A 234 -10.22 -20.52 7.04
CA LYS A 234 -9.10 -20.86 6.15
C LYS A 234 -9.40 -22.17 5.42
N THR A 235 -9.43 -22.10 4.11
CA THR A 235 -9.63 -23.28 3.24
C THR A 235 -8.31 -23.99 2.90
N ALA A 236 -7.18 -23.29 2.97
CA ALA A 236 -5.86 -23.81 2.64
C ALA A 236 -4.96 -23.97 3.89
N TYR A 237 -4.18 -25.06 3.94
CA TYR A 237 -3.20 -25.30 5.00
C TYR A 237 -2.04 -24.30 4.95
N ARG A 238 -1.61 -23.93 3.74
CA ARG A 238 -0.60 -22.90 3.48
C ARG A 238 -1.06 -22.00 2.35
N ASN A 239 -0.72 -20.72 2.44
CA ASN A 239 -0.97 -19.74 1.39
C ASN A 239 0.25 -19.57 0.48
N ARG A 240 0.10 -18.79 -0.59
CA ARG A 240 1.17 -18.50 -1.57
C ARG A 240 2.40 -17.86 -0.90
N TYR A 241 2.20 -16.92 0.02
CA TYR A 241 3.27 -16.26 0.76
C TYR A 241 4.18 -17.26 1.46
N GLN A 242 3.60 -18.20 2.21
CA GLN A 242 4.37 -19.20 2.94
C GLN A 242 5.16 -20.11 2.02
N TYR A 243 4.61 -20.50 0.85
CA TYR A 243 5.37 -21.28 -0.12
C TYR A 243 6.55 -20.51 -0.72
N ILE A 244 6.35 -19.22 -1.02
CA ILE A 244 7.40 -18.35 -1.58
C ILE A 244 8.49 -18.03 -0.56
N SER A 245 8.12 -17.76 0.69
CA SER A 245 9.07 -17.54 1.79
C SER A 245 9.98 -18.76 1.98
N GLU A 246 9.40 -19.97 2.10
CA GLU A 246 10.19 -21.20 2.19
C GLU A 246 11.08 -21.38 0.95
N ALA A 247 10.54 -21.19 -0.25
CA ALA A 247 11.31 -21.33 -1.48
C ALA A 247 12.49 -20.36 -1.54
N LEU A 248 12.31 -19.08 -1.14
CA LEU A 248 13.38 -18.10 -1.07
C LEU A 248 14.48 -18.50 -0.08
N SER A 249 14.09 -19.06 1.07
CA SER A 249 15.03 -19.55 2.09
C SER A 249 15.95 -20.68 1.59
N GLU A 250 15.53 -21.41 0.55
CA GLU A 250 16.31 -22.46 -0.11
C GLU A 250 17.19 -21.94 -1.28
N THR A 251 17.17 -20.64 -1.56
CA THR A 251 17.96 -20.03 -2.64
C THR A 251 19.26 -19.39 -2.15
N ASN A 252 20.05 -18.88 -3.09
CA ASN A 252 21.25 -18.08 -2.80
C ASN A 252 20.94 -16.58 -2.51
N ALA A 253 19.68 -16.17 -2.47
CA ALA A 253 19.30 -14.82 -2.04
C ALA A 253 19.22 -14.74 -0.51
N THR A 254 19.39 -13.54 0.03
CA THR A 254 19.05 -13.26 1.43
C THR A 254 17.54 -13.03 1.54
N LEU A 255 16.89 -13.65 2.52
CA LEU A 255 15.47 -13.46 2.81
C LEU A 255 15.31 -12.69 4.12
N ILE A 256 14.49 -11.65 4.08
CA ILE A 256 13.88 -11.00 5.25
C ILE A 256 12.38 -11.31 5.17
N ASP A 257 11.87 -12.16 6.06
CA ASP A 257 10.43 -12.40 6.20
C ASP A 257 9.93 -11.61 7.42
N MET A 258 9.00 -10.69 7.20
CA MET A 258 8.52 -9.78 8.25
C MET A 258 7.46 -10.40 9.16
N THR A 259 7.00 -11.63 8.91
CA THR A 259 5.90 -12.27 9.67
C THR A 259 6.18 -12.30 11.17
N ASP A 260 7.30 -12.91 11.58
CA ASP A 260 7.63 -13.05 12.99
C ASP A 260 7.97 -11.70 13.65
N VAL A 261 8.58 -10.79 12.87
CA VAL A 261 8.90 -9.45 13.34
C VAL A 261 7.63 -8.67 13.63
N PHE A 262 6.65 -8.68 12.73
CA PHE A 262 5.38 -7.99 12.93
C PHE A 262 4.56 -8.62 14.05
N LEU A 263 4.48 -9.95 14.13
CA LEU A 263 3.77 -10.63 15.23
C LEU A 263 4.37 -10.29 16.60
N ALA A 264 5.69 -10.16 16.69
CA ALA A 264 6.37 -9.81 17.95
C ALA A 264 6.11 -8.37 18.41
N HIS A 265 5.75 -7.45 17.50
CA HIS A 265 5.61 -6.02 17.80
C HIS A 265 4.17 -5.50 17.61
N LYS A 266 3.20 -6.35 17.21
CA LYS A 266 1.83 -5.91 16.86
C LYS A 266 1.07 -5.27 18.04
N ASP A 267 1.44 -5.63 19.27
CA ASP A 267 0.83 -5.13 20.49
C ASP A 267 1.51 -3.84 21.00
N GLU A 268 2.63 -3.43 20.41
CA GLU A 268 3.33 -2.20 20.79
C GLU A 268 2.71 -0.98 20.10
N GLN A 269 2.50 -1.06 18.78
CA GLN A 269 1.73 -0.12 17.97
C GLN A 269 1.18 -0.82 16.73
N LEU A 270 0.14 -0.24 16.13
CA LEU A 270 -0.45 -0.75 14.89
C LEU A 270 0.60 -0.87 13.78
N ILE A 271 0.65 -2.04 13.14
CA ILE A 271 1.47 -2.32 11.96
C ILE A 271 0.76 -1.89 10.67
N TYR A 272 -0.57 -2.00 10.65
CA TYR A 272 -1.46 -1.56 9.58
C TYR A 272 -2.62 -0.75 10.17
N GLN A 273 -3.04 0.32 9.48
CA GLN A 273 -4.23 1.08 9.86
C GLN A 273 -5.51 0.25 9.64
N ASN A 274 -6.66 0.79 10.05
CA ASN A 274 -7.94 0.09 9.94
C ASN A 274 -8.56 0.25 8.54
N THR A 275 -8.26 1.36 7.88
CA THR A 275 -8.86 1.83 6.63
C THR A 275 -7.83 2.19 5.56
N ASP A 276 -6.57 1.83 5.79
CA ASP A 276 -5.48 1.96 4.82
C ASP A 276 -4.81 0.60 4.60
N SER A 277 -4.45 0.31 3.35
CA SER A 277 -3.83 -0.94 2.94
C SER A 277 -2.32 -1.01 3.21
N HIS A 278 -1.68 0.11 3.53
CA HIS A 278 -0.23 0.20 3.71
C HIS A 278 0.20 0.00 5.17
N LEU A 279 1.50 -0.28 5.34
CA LEU A 279 2.16 -0.21 6.63
C LEU A 279 1.99 1.18 7.27
N THR A 280 1.77 1.20 8.59
CA THR A 280 1.98 2.40 9.40
C THR A 280 3.46 2.81 9.37
N GLU A 281 3.77 4.01 9.85
CA GLU A 281 5.19 4.37 10.01
C GLU A 281 5.95 3.45 10.97
N TYR A 282 5.26 2.89 11.97
CA TYR A 282 5.88 1.93 12.88
C TYR A 282 6.16 0.59 12.18
N GLY A 283 5.18 0.04 11.46
CA GLY A 283 5.38 -1.17 10.66
C GLY A 283 6.50 -1.01 9.64
N ALA A 284 6.56 0.14 8.98
CA ALA A 284 7.62 0.48 8.04
C ALA A 284 8.99 0.69 8.71
N TYR A 285 9.03 1.26 9.93
CA TYR A 285 10.25 1.36 10.72
C TYR A 285 10.85 -0.03 11.04
N LEU A 286 10.01 -1.01 11.35
CA LEU A 286 10.48 -2.39 11.59
C LEU A 286 11.11 -3.00 10.33
N VAL A 287 10.49 -2.82 9.16
CA VAL A 287 11.07 -3.27 7.87
C VAL A 287 12.40 -2.56 7.61
N TYR A 288 12.44 -1.24 7.81
CA TYR A 288 13.64 -0.43 7.71
C TYR A 288 14.76 -0.95 8.62
N GLN A 289 14.43 -1.32 9.85
CA GLN A 289 15.38 -1.84 10.83
C GLN A 289 15.97 -3.19 10.38
N GLU A 290 15.16 -4.12 9.87
CA GLU A 290 15.65 -5.40 9.33
C GLU A 290 16.55 -5.23 8.10
N ILE A 291 16.20 -4.31 7.20
CA ILE A 291 17.05 -3.98 6.05
C ILE A 291 18.41 -3.44 6.52
N CYS A 292 18.42 -2.55 7.52
CA CYS A 292 19.65 -2.01 8.08
C CYS A 292 20.52 -3.07 8.77
N LYS A 293 19.92 -4.05 9.46
CA LYS A 293 20.64 -5.19 10.07
C LYS A 293 21.40 -6.02 9.02
N VAL A 294 20.83 -6.21 7.83
CA VAL A 294 21.54 -6.89 6.73
C VAL A 294 22.71 -6.05 6.22
N MET A 295 22.53 -4.73 6.12
CA MET A 295 23.57 -3.83 5.62
C MET A 295 24.72 -3.63 6.62
N GLU A 296 24.43 -3.52 7.91
CA GLU A 296 25.42 -3.15 8.94
C GLU A 296 26.56 -4.16 9.09
N THR A 297 26.32 -5.41 8.66
CA THR A 297 27.34 -6.47 8.62
C THR A 297 28.54 -6.08 7.74
N SER A 298 28.29 -5.43 6.60
CA SER A 298 29.35 -4.97 5.68
C SER A 298 29.59 -3.46 5.75
N PHE A 299 28.59 -2.70 6.21
CA PHE A 299 28.61 -1.24 6.26
C PHE A 299 28.12 -0.76 7.64
N PRO A 300 28.97 -0.74 8.69
CA PRO A 300 28.54 -0.43 10.06
C PRO A 300 27.79 0.92 10.21
N ASP A 301 28.12 1.91 9.39
CA ASP A 301 27.45 3.22 9.39
C ASP A 301 25.99 3.16 8.86
N ALA A 302 25.61 2.05 8.21
CA ALA A 302 24.26 1.78 7.71
C ALA A 302 23.31 1.23 8.79
N LYS A 303 23.77 1.12 10.04
CA LYS A 303 22.94 0.78 11.20
C LYS A 303 21.67 1.64 11.26
N ALA A 304 20.57 1.03 11.69
CA ALA A 304 19.29 1.71 11.85
C ALA A 304 19.39 2.88 12.84
N ARG A 305 18.67 3.97 12.56
CA ARG A 305 18.45 5.04 13.52
C ARG A 305 17.54 4.56 14.63
N ASP A 306 17.80 5.00 15.84
CA ASP A 306 16.99 4.65 16.99
C ASP A 306 15.69 5.47 17.00
N LEU A 307 14.53 4.79 16.97
CA LEU A 307 13.21 5.42 16.90
C LEU A 307 12.99 6.45 18.03
N ASN A 308 13.33 6.07 19.26
CA ASN A 308 12.97 6.83 20.46
C ASN A 308 13.85 8.07 20.64
N SER A 309 15.15 7.95 20.35
CA SER A 309 16.10 9.05 20.55
C SER A 309 16.24 9.96 19.34
N GLU A 310 16.12 9.44 18.11
CA GLU A 310 16.43 10.20 16.88
C GLU A 310 15.20 10.68 16.10
N PHE A 311 13.98 10.30 16.51
CA PHE A 311 12.72 10.79 15.93
C PHE A 311 11.81 11.39 16.99
N THR A 312 10.92 12.28 16.54
CA THR A 312 9.81 12.82 17.31
C THR A 312 8.52 12.19 16.81
N ALA A 313 7.80 11.51 17.70
CA ALA A 313 6.47 10.98 17.41
C ALA A 313 5.42 12.07 17.56
N THR A 314 4.59 12.25 16.54
CA THR A 314 3.41 13.13 16.57
C THR A 314 2.20 12.31 16.18
N THR A 315 1.20 12.28 17.05
CA THR A 315 -0.06 11.58 16.80
C THR A 315 -1.16 12.58 16.48
N SER A 316 -1.91 12.32 15.42
CA SER A 316 -3.03 13.16 14.98
C SER A 316 -4.14 12.30 14.40
N GLU A 317 -5.37 12.75 14.57
CA GLU A 317 -6.50 12.24 13.79
C GLU A 317 -6.41 12.77 12.35
N VAL A 318 -6.62 11.88 11.38
CA VAL A 318 -6.59 12.18 9.95
C VAL A 318 -7.74 11.49 9.24
N LEU A 319 -8.03 11.89 8.00
CA LEU A 319 -9.03 11.24 7.15
C LEU A 319 -8.68 9.76 6.92
N GLY A 320 -9.71 8.92 6.76
CA GLY A 320 -9.55 7.49 6.46
C GLY A 320 -8.68 7.22 5.23
N GLY A 321 -8.07 6.04 5.18
CA GLY A 321 -7.08 5.66 4.17
C GLY A 321 -7.61 5.36 2.78
N ASP A 322 -6.79 4.68 1.99
CA ASP A 322 -7.14 4.28 0.62
C ASP A 322 -8.30 3.27 0.54
N LEU A 323 -8.45 2.36 1.51
CA LEU A 323 -9.54 1.40 1.54
C LEU A 323 -10.88 2.10 1.77
N ALA A 324 -10.94 3.12 2.65
CA ALA A 324 -12.14 3.92 2.84
C ALA A 324 -12.51 4.69 1.55
N TYR A 325 -11.50 5.19 0.81
CA TYR A 325 -11.70 5.81 -0.50
C TYR A 325 -12.27 4.82 -1.52
N TYR A 326 -11.67 3.63 -1.67
CA TYR A 326 -12.12 2.64 -2.64
C TYR A 326 -13.48 2.02 -2.30
N ALA A 327 -13.82 1.97 -1.01
CA ALA A 327 -15.15 1.57 -0.53
C ALA A 327 -16.24 2.65 -0.77
N GLY A 328 -15.87 3.87 -1.19
CA GLY A 328 -16.82 4.95 -1.45
C GLY A 328 -17.43 5.57 -0.18
N ILE A 329 -16.72 5.47 0.96
CA ILE A 329 -17.20 5.93 2.26
C ILE A 329 -16.81 7.40 2.49
N ASN A 330 -17.62 8.13 3.28
CA ASN A 330 -17.26 9.47 3.73
C ASN A 330 -16.04 9.43 4.70
N ARG A 331 -14.87 9.80 4.17
CA ARG A 331 -13.58 9.81 4.89
C ARG A 331 -13.45 10.94 5.93
N GLU A 332 -14.36 11.92 5.94
CA GLU A 332 -14.42 12.93 7.00
C GLU A 332 -15.08 12.39 8.26
N VAL A 333 -15.90 11.34 8.13
CA VAL A 333 -16.52 10.63 9.25
C VAL A 333 -15.65 9.46 9.70
N ILE A 334 -15.09 8.71 8.74
CA ILE A 334 -14.22 7.58 9.05
C ILE A 334 -12.78 8.05 9.12
N THR A 335 -12.29 8.29 10.33
CA THR A 335 -10.96 8.85 10.62
C THR A 335 -9.96 7.78 11.09
N GLU A 336 -8.69 8.12 11.07
CA GLU A 336 -7.60 7.28 11.59
C GLU A 336 -6.76 8.05 12.60
N THR A 337 -6.30 7.37 13.65
CA THR A 337 -5.30 7.92 14.57
C THR A 337 -3.91 7.50 14.07
N VAL A 338 -3.21 8.42 13.43
CA VAL A 338 -1.90 8.16 12.81
C VAL A 338 -0.78 8.74 13.65
N THR A 339 0.25 7.94 13.91
CA THR A 339 1.51 8.41 14.50
C THR A 339 2.58 8.58 13.41
N ARG A 340 3.16 9.78 13.34
CA ARG A 340 4.25 10.13 12.44
C ARG A 340 5.57 10.28 13.17
N TYR A 341 6.65 9.79 12.59
CA TYR A 341 8.01 9.89 13.12
C TYR A 341 8.83 10.89 12.33
N THR A 342 8.95 12.11 12.85
CA THR A 342 9.75 13.17 12.23
C THR A 342 11.21 13.08 12.71
N PRO A 343 12.19 12.94 11.82
CA PRO A 343 13.61 12.98 12.18
C PRO A 343 14.01 14.23 12.98
N LYS A 344 14.77 14.04 14.07
CA LYS A 344 15.44 15.12 14.83
C LYS A 344 16.76 15.56 14.20
N PHE A 345 17.11 14.98 13.06
CA PHE A 345 18.35 15.22 12.32
C PHE A 345 18.02 15.69 10.90
N SER A 346 18.98 16.37 10.26
CA SER A 346 18.84 16.76 8.86
C SER A 346 18.90 15.55 7.95
N LEU A 347 17.82 15.29 7.20
CA LEU A 347 17.80 14.29 6.14
C LEU A 347 18.72 14.75 5.01
N ARG A 348 19.76 13.96 4.72
CA ARG A 348 20.64 14.17 3.57
C ARG A 348 20.27 13.18 2.48
N THR A 349 19.23 13.47 1.70
CA THR A 349 18.74 12.55 0.67
C THR A 349 19.17 12.92 -0.76
N GLY A 350 19.41 14.21 -1.06
CA GLY A 350 20.12 14.69 -2.26
C GLY A 350 19.65 14.11 -3.61
N LYS A 351 18.80 14.81 -4.38
CA LYS A 351 18.39 14.34 -5.72
C LYS A 351 19.52 14.59 -6.75
N TRP A 352 19.62 13.74 -7.78
CA TRP A 352 20.65 13.76 -8.86
C TRP A 352 20.84 15.13 -9.55
N GLU A 353 19.90 16.08 -9.42
CA GLU A 353 19.94 17.40 -10.07
C GLU A 353 20.49 18.55 -9.19
N ASN A 354 21.25 18.24 -8.14
CA ASN A 354 21.79 19.23 -7.17
C ASN A 354 20.72 19.95 -6.34
N SER A 355 19.86 19.20 -5.67
CA SER A 355 19.10 19.75 -4.55
C SER A 355 19.36 18.93 -3.29
N GLU A 356 19.85 19.60 -2.25
CA GLU A 356 19.55 19.17 -0.89
C GLU A 356 18.03 19.13 -0.79
N LEU A 357 17.44 17.96 -0.60
CA LEU A 357 16.03 17.84 -0.23
C LEU A 357 15.97 18.11 1.27
N ASN A 358 15.40 19.25 1.66
CA ASN A 358 15.14 19.51 3.05
C ASN A 358 14.01 18.61 3.54
N ILE A 359 13.98 18.35 4.84
CA ILE A 359 12.88 17.59 5.47
C ILE A 359 11.52 18.23 5.16
N SER A 360 11.45 19.56 5.06
CA SER A 360 10.28 20.33 4.66
C SER A 360 9.82 20.11 3.22
N ASP A 361 10.70 19.58 2.35
CA ASP A 361 10.37 19.28 0.96
C ASP A 361 9.74 17.87 0.82
N VAL A 362 9.80 17.07 1.89
CA VAL A 362 9.12 15.77 1.95
C VAL A 362 7.71 16.02 2.46
N LYS A 363 6.71 15.81 1.59
CA LYS A 363 5.29 16.08 1.86
C LYS A 363 4.81 15.50 3.19
N LYS A 364 5.29 14.29 3.53
CA LYS A 364 5.05 13.59 4.80
C LYS A 364 5.28 14.48 6.05
N TYR A 365 6.25 15.39 6.00
CA TYR A 365 6.59 16.31 7.10
C TYR A 365 6.12 17.75 6.87
N ALA A 366 5.51 18.04 5.72
CA ALA A 366 5.12 19.39 5.31
C ALA A 366 3.62 19.66 5.47
N GLU A 367 2.76 18.63 5.38
CA GLU A 367 1.31 18.77 5.47
C GLU A 367 0.72 18.02 6.68
N ASP A 368 -0.13 18.72 7.42
CA ASP A 368 -1.01 18.16 8.44
C ASP A 368 -2.37 17.83 7.80
N GLY A 369 -2.85 16.59 7.93
CA GLY A 369 -4.25 16.23 7.63
C GLY A 369 -4.51 15.08 6.66
N ASP A 370 -3.50 14.47 6.04
CA ASP A 370 -3.70 13.34 5.12
C ASP A 370 -2.71 12.20 5.36
N ALA A 371 -3.20 11.04 5.77
CA ALA A 371 -2.41 9.82 6.02
C ALA A 371 -1.57 9.38 4.80
N ARG A 372 -1.90 9.84 3.58
CA ARG A 372 -1.27 9.40 2.34
C ARG A 372 0.16 9.92 2.21
N LEU A 373 1.08 8.96 2.10
CA LEU A 373 2.51 9.22 1.94
C LEU A 373 2.82 9.59 0.50
N VAL A 374 3.34 10.80 0.30
CA VAL A 374 3.91 11.21 -0.97
C VAL A 374 5.42 11.25 -0.79
N SER A 375 6.17 10.65 -1.74
CA SER A 375 7.61 10.89 -1.84
C SER A 375 7.86 12.40 -1.95
N GLY A 376 9.08 12.90 -1.76
CA GLY A 376 9.41 14.33 -1.94
C GLY A 376 9.25 14.86 -3.40
N THR A 377 8.37 14.25 -4.20
CA THR A 377 7.96 14.58 -5.56
C THR A 377 6.48 14.19 -5.73
N ASN A 378 5.70 14.91 -6.53
CA ASN A 378 4.27 14.60 -6.80
C ASN A 378 4.00 13.21 -7.43
N GLU A 379 5.03 12.39 -7.63
CA GLU A 379 4.98 11.07 -8.28
C GLU A 379 5.52 9.97 -7.34
N ALA A 380 4.85 9.71 -6.22
CA ALA A 380 5.23 8.66 -5.26
C ALA A 380 5.38 7.26 -5.88
N ALA A 381 4.69 7.02 -6.99
CA ALA A 381 4.77 5.80 -7.78
C ALA A 381 5.97 5.74 -8.72
N ALA A 382 6.63 6.87 -9.02
CA ALA A 382 7.72 6.92 -9.98
C ALA A 382 9.04 6.34 -9.43
N ARG A 383 9.98 6.15 -10.35
CA ARG A 383 11.37 5.84 -10.03
C ARG A 383 12.03 7.09 -9.43
N ILE A 384 12.73 6.93 -8.31
CA ILE A 384 13.39 8.02 -7.59
C ILE A 384 14.84 7.65 -7.30
N ILE A 385 15.74 8.64 -7.34
CA ILE A 385 17.18 8.44 -7.17
C ILE A 385 17.70 9.42 -6.13
N PHE A 386 18.47 8.87 -5.19
CA PHE A 386 19.13 9.60 -4.13
C PHE A 386 20.65 9.42 -4.18
N LYS A 387 21.34 10.51 -3.87
CA LYS A 387 22.80 10.60 -3.76
C LYS A 387 23.12 11.41 -2.51
N THR A 388 23.36 10.73 -1.42
CA THR A 388 23.54 11.35 -0.11
C THR A 388 24.97 11.86 0.10
N GLY A 389 25.92 11.39 -0.71
CA GLY A 389 27.35 11.70 -0.58
C GLY A 389 28.02 11.03 0.62
N ARG A 390 27.39 10.02 1.22
CA ARG A 390 27.87 9.30 2.40
C ARG A 390 28.69 8.10 1.96
N ASP A 391 29.96 8.34 1.63
CA ASP A 391 30.90 7.38 1.05
C ASP A 391 31.12 6.07 1.82
N LYS A 392 30.86 6.05 3.14
CA LYS A 392 30.90 4.86 3.99
C LYS A 392 29.64 3.99 3.94
N LEU A 393 28.58 4.44 3.27
CA LEU A 393 27.33 3.73 3.12
C LEU A 393 27.27 2.94 1.80
N PRO A 394 26.45 1.88 1.72
CA PRO A 394 26.35 1.08 0.51
C PRO A 394 25.65 1.85 -0.62
N CYS A 395 25.82 1.35 -1.84
CA CYS A 395 24.95 1.69 -2.97
C CYS A 395 23.91 0.59 -3.19
N ALA A 396 22.67 0.95 -3.57
CA ALA A 396 21.62 -0.05 -3.78
C ALA A 396 20.64 0.26 -4.92
N LEU A 397 19.98 -0.80 -5.40
CA LEU A 397 18.72 -0.72 -6.13
C LEU A 397 17.63 -1.32 -5.25
N ILE A 398 16.49 -0.64 -5.11
CA ILE A 398 15.33 -1.10 -4.35
C ILE A 398 14.15 -1.19 -5.31
N TYR A 399 13.74 -2.40 -5.63
CA TYR A 399 12.49 -2.69 -6.34
C TYR A 399 11.40 -2.94 -5.31
N ARG A 400 10.24 -2.29 -5.46
CA ARG A 400 9.31 -2.09 -4.35
C ARG A 400 7.86 -2.00 -4.79
N ASP A 401 6.97 -2.23 -3.85
CA ASP A 401 5.59 -1.74 -3.90
C ASP A 401 5.39 -0.51 -2.98
N ALA A 402 4.13 -0.15 -2.75
CA ALA A 402 3.73 1.01 -1.98
C ALA A 402 3.98 0.87 -0.46
N ASN A 403 4.15 -0.33 0.10
CA ASN A 403 4.47 -0.52 1.52
C ASN A 403 5.84 0.06 1.91
N SER A 404 6.70 0.36 0.92
CA SER A 404 7.97 1.06 1.12
C SER A 404 7.85 2.57 1.34
N LEU A 405 6.69 3.18 1.04
CA LEU A 405 6.51 4.63 1.11
C LEU A 405 6.76 5.24 2.50
N PRO A 406 6.34 4.64 3.64
CA PRO A 406 6.46 5.30 4.94
C PRO A 406 7.91 5.39 5.45
N MET A 407 8.78 4.50 4.96
CA MET A 407 10.19 4.38 5.36
C MET A 407 11.18 4.92 4.32
N PHE A 408 10.70 5.35 3.16
CA PHE A 408 11.52 5.64 1.98
C PHE A 408 12.64 6.65 2.24
N ASP A 409 12.39 7.68 3.04
CA ASP A 409 13.32 8.76 3.32
C ASP A 409 14.38 8.37 4.37
N ALA A 410 13.96 7.74 5.47
CA ALA A 410 14.85 7.20 6.49
C ALA A 410 15.75 6.09 5.92
N LEU A 411 15.18 5.25 5.03
CA LEU A 411 15.90 4.22 4.32
C LEU A 411 16.88 4.82 3.30
N ALA A 412 16.47 5.82 2.52
CA ALA A 412 17.34 6.49 1.55
C ALA A 412 18.59 7.09 2.20
N GLU A 413 18.45 7.67 3.40
CA GLU A 413 19.57 8.24 4.15
C GLU A 413 20.66 7.20 4.46
N ARG A 414 20.31 5.90 4.55
CA ARG A 414 21.23 4.78 4.84
C ARG A 414 22.03 4.29 3.63
N PHE A 415 21.97 4.99 2.50
CA PHE A 415 22.77 4.66 1.31
C PHE A 415 23.66 5.83 0.89
N ASN A 416 24.79 5.54 0.24
CA ASN A 416 25.56 6.53 -0.50
C ASN A 416 24.80 6.96 -1.77
N ASN A 417 24.40 5.96 -2.57
CA ASN A 417 23.52 6.12 -3.73
C ASN A 417 22.43 5.06 -3.68
N VAL A 418 21.18 5.44 -3.92
CA VAL A 418 20.10 4.45 -4.03
C VAL A 418 19.09 4.85 -5.08
N MET A 419 18.69 3.88 -5.88
CA MET A 419 17.52 3.99 -6.75
C MET A 419 16.35 3.24 -6.10
N PHE A 420 15.22 3.92 -5.94
CA PHE A 420 13.94 3.31 -5.69
C PHE A 420 13.22 3.13 -7.02
N GLY A 421 12.80 1.91 -7.32
CA GLY A 421 12.06 1.54 -8.52
C GLY A 421 10.68 2.19 -8.54
N LYS A 422 10.07 2.15 -9.73
CA LYS A 422 8.65 2.47 -9.87
C LYS A 422 7.85 1.48 -9.03
N VAL A 423 6.85 1.95 -8.30
CA VAL A 423 5.97 1.08 -7.50
C VAL A 423 5.35 0.01 -8.39
N GLY A 424 5.46 -1.25 -7.98
CA GLY A 424 4.95 -2.42 -8.70
C GLY A 424 5.84 -2.92 -9.84
N ASP A 425 6.96 -2.25 -10.14
CA ASP A 425 7.95 -2.73 -11.10
C ASP A 425 9.10 -3.45 -10.37
N PHE A 426 9.15 -4.77 -10.54
CA PHE A 426 10.17 -5.64 -9.95
C PHE A 426 11.25 -6.07 -10.95
N THR A 427 11.29 -5.44 -12.13
CA THR A 427 12.22 -5.80 -13.20
C THR A 427 13.62 -5.30 -12.90
N VAL A 428 14.50 -6.22 -12.49
CA VAL A 428 15.90 -5.87 -12.17
C VAL A 428 16.68 -5.48 -13.43
N ASN A 429 17.00 -4.19 -13.57
CA ASN A 429 17.79 -3.64 -14.66
C ASN A 429 19.28 -3.57 -14.28
N MET A 430 20.10 -4.34 -14.99
CA MET A 430 21.54 -4.42 -14.72
C MET A 430 22.34 -3.19 -15.17
N THR A 431 21.81 -2.37 -16.08
CA THR A 431 22.44 -1.10 -16.46
C THR A 431 22.35 -0.10 -15.30
N ASP A 432 21.25 -0.13 -14.55
CA ASP A 432 21.09 0.70 -13.36
C ASP A 432 22.09 0.31 -12.25
N ALA A 433 22.40 -0.99 -12.11
CA ALA A 433 23.38 -1.47 -11.13
C ALA A 433 24.78 -0.88 -11.36
N GLN A 434 25.18 -0.70 -12.62
CA GLN A 434 26.45 -0.03 -12.95
C GLN A 434 26.36 1.49 -12.77
N ARG A 435 25.22 2.10 -13.10
CA ARG A 435 25.04 3.56 -13.05
C ARG A 435 25.08 4.12 -11.63
N TYR A 436 24.58 3.36 -10.65
CA TYR A 436 24.44 3.81 -9.26
C TYR A 436 25.46 3.18 -8.31
N SER A 437 26.45 2.45 -8.83
CA SER A 437 27.53 1.90 -8.02
C SER A 437 28.45 3.00 -7.46
N SER A 438 29.22 2.64 -6.42
CA SER A 438 30.33 3.48 -5.96
C SER A 438 31.48 3.48 -6.98
N SER A 439 32.32 4.53 -6.93
CA SER A 439 33.48 4.66 -7.81
C SER A 439 34.36 3.41 -7.79
N GLY A 440 34.74 2.92 -8.98
CA GLY A 440 35.56 1.72 -9.13
C GLY A 440 34.81 0.39 -9.02
N LYS A 441 33.50 0.38 -8.72
CA LYS A 441 32.66 -0.83 -8.72
C LYS A 441 31.84 -0.95 -10.01
N THR A 442 31.68 -2.18 -10.50
CA THR A 442 30.86 -2.49 -11.69
C THR A 442 29.38 -2.72 -11.35
N SER A 443 29.03 -2.75 -10.07
CA SER A 443 27.69 -2.99 -9.56
C SER A 443 27.48 -2.29 -8.21
N VAL A 444 26.21 -2.06 -7.85
CA VAL A 444 25.78 -1.73 -6.49
C VAL A 444 26.12 -2.83 -5.48
N ASP A 445 26.08 -2.51 -4.19
CA ASP A 445 26.35 -3.44 -3.09
C ASP A 445 25.13 -4.32 -2.78
N TYR A 446 23.93 -3.77 -2.90
CA TYR A 446 22.69 -4.49 -2.63
C TYR A 446 21.63 -4.28 -3.73
N ILE A 447 20.84 -5.32 -3.97
CA ILE A 447 19.59 -5.22 -4.71
C ILE A 447 18.49 -5.77 -3.81
N PHE A 448 17.59 -4.89 -3.39
CA PHE A 448 16.42 -5.26 -2.60
C PHE A 448 15.20 -5.44 -3.50
N VAL A 449 14.44 -6.50 -3.26
CA VAL A 449 13.12 -6.76 -3.82
C VAL A 449 12.14 -6.78 -2.65
N MET A 450 11.48 -5.65 -2.39
CA MET A 450 10.53 -5.48 -1.28
C MET A 450 9.10 -5.68 -1.81
N VAL A 451 8.46 -6.76 -1.40
CA VAL A 451 7.17 -7.17 -1.96
C VAL A 451 6.21 -7.62 -0.86
N SER A 452 4.99 -7.11 -0.91
CA SER A 452 3.88 -7.52 -0.08
C SER A 452 3.22 -8.81 -0.59
N GLU A 453 2.57 -9.54 0.30
CA GLU A 453 1.87 -10.79 0.00
C GLU A 453 0.92 -10.66 -1.21
N ASN A 454 0.08 -9.64 -1.22
CA ASN A 454 -0.82 -9.33 -2.34
C ASN A 454 -0.13 -8.99 -3.68
N ASN A 455 1.19 -8.76 -3.68
CA ASN A 455 1.98 -8.43 -4.88
C ASN A 455 2.95 -9.54 -5.32
N ILE A 456 2.98 -10.68 -4.62
CA ILE A 456 3.93 -11.78 -4.87
C ILE A 456 3.93 -12.25 -6.33
N GLU A 457 2.78 -12.25 -7.01
CA GLU A 457 2.70 -12.66 -8.41
C GLU A 457 3.67 -11.88 -9.31
N SER A 458 3.92 -10.61 -8.97
CA SER A 458 4.76 -9.70 -9.74
C SER A 458 6.26 -10.07 -9.71
N ILE A 459 6.68 -10.94 -8.78
CA ILE A 459 8.08 -11.39 -8.66
C ILE A 459 8.31 -12.81 -9.18
N LEU A 460 7.26 -13.52 -9.63
CA LEU A 460 7.36 -14.90 -10.12
C LEU A 460 7.94 -15.02 -11.54
N LYS A 461 8.15 -13.89 -12.24
CA LYS A 461 8.49 -13.82 -13.67
C LYS A 461 9.90 -13.28 -13.92
#